data_AF-A0AA92V6I9-F1
#
_entry.id   AF-A0AA92V6I9-F1
#
_cell.length_a   1.000
_cell.length_b   1.000
_cell.length_c   1.000
_cell.angle_alpha   90.00
_cell.angle_beta   90.00
_cell.angle_gamma   90.00
#
_symmetry.space_group_name_H-M   'P 1'
#
loop_
_entity.id
_entity.type
_entity.pdbx_description
1 polymer ?
#
loop_
_entity_poly.entity_id
_entity_poly.type
_entity_poly.pdbx_seq_one_letter_code
_entity_poly.pdbx_strand_id
1 'polypeptide(L)'
;MKKAFISGMILFLAMTTTVSCTQENVMLETTPQVKNQEVRFCFFESSIVPIGQDEESNLARTRADGSKQSLKDAKLYTDLQVCLIPKGDETTAGYTVRQENWDDKFGNVSLQVPAGEYTLVAVAAKTDLQQEERIEVKSRYEMTFANNIVRDMAYTLQDIKVESGSKAVTQNVSLKRAVSCFRLEATDPMPLTTKTQEITISGSCGTVFNPSTGFCKEKATITRSWTFNPKKYQKPYIIFTLYTLLADNDVTDIHITTAGKDKEGKEGKAVKTVNFDNVHLVIGKKTTYTGPLYTYPTNNMSFTVNQPEIPASGYDKKF
;
A
#
# COMPACT_ATOMS: atom_id res chain seq x y z
N MET A 1 19.02 36.72 -55.12
CA MET A 1 20.09 36.80 -56.14
C MET A 1 20.86 35.47 -56.17
N LYS A 2 21.83 35.33 -57.09
CA LYS A 2 22.94 34.33 -57.16
C LYS A 2 23.41 33.83 -55.78
N LYS A 3 23.95 32.62 -55.51
CA LYS A 3 24.39 31.36 -56.22
C LYS A 3 24.50 30.28 -55.08
N ALA A 4 24.77 28.97 -55.19
CA ALA A 4 24.72 27.85 -56.18
C ALA A 4 24.80 26.54 -55.31
N PHE A 5 24.22 25.36 -55.62
CA PHE A 5 24.35 24.43 -56.77
C PHE A 5 25.69 23.65 -56.90
N ILE A 6 25.64 22.34 -56.57
CA ILE A 6 26.35 21.14 -57.08
C ILE A 6 25.74 19.96 -56.27
N SER A 7 25.05 18.93 -56.79
CA SER A 7 25.16 18.07 -58.00
C SER A 7 25.99 16.80 -57.77
N GLY A 8 25.39 15.63 -57.99
CA GLY A 8 26.06 14.32 -57.85
C GLY A 8 25.12 13.15 -57.53
N MET A 9 24.38 12.63 -58.52
CA MET A 9 23.59 11.40 -58.42
C MET A 9 24.12 10.38 -59.42
N ILE A 10 24.65 9.25 -58.93
CA ILE A 10 24.98 8.07 -59.75
C ILE A 10 24.58 6.81 -58.98
N LEU A 11 23.86 5.92 -59.67
CA LEU A 11 23.52 4.56 -59.22
C LEU A 11 24.34 3.58 -60.07
N PHE A 12 25.00 2.59 -59.45
CA PHE A 12 25.54 1.44 -60.17
C PHE A 12 25.33 0.12 -59.43
N LEU A 13 25.18 -0.93 -60.22
CA LEU A 13 24.83 -2.29 -59.82
C LEU A 13 26.09 -3.17 -59.78
N ALA A 14 26.19 -4.09 -58.82
CA ALA A 14 27.23 -5.13 -58.79
C ALA A 14 26.64 -6.46 -58.31
N MET A 15 27.15 -7.57 -58.84
CA MET A 15 26.67 -8.94 -58.55
C MET A 15 27.59 -9.70 -57.58
N THR A 16 27.09 -10.82 -57.08
CA THR A 16 27.76 -11.75 -56.15
C THR A 16 28.86 -12.59 -56.80
N THR A 17 29.94 -12.86 -56.04
CA THR A 17 30.72 -14.13 -56.06
C THR A 17 31.45 -14.31 -54.72
N THR A 18 32.18 -15.42 -54.54
CA THR A 18 32.44 -16.06 -53.23
C THR A 18 33.93 -16.37 -52.94
N VAL A 19 34.20 -16.96 -51.76
CA VAL A 19 35.34 -17.84 -51.38
C VAL A 19 36.45 -17.27 -50.45
N SER A 20 36.27 -17.55 -49.14
CA SER A 20 37.23 -18.21 -48.20
C SER A 20 38.37 -17.45 -47.48
N CYS A 21 38.80 -18.10 -46.38
CA CYS A 21 39.96 -17.89 -45.49
C CYS A 21 39.91 -16.64 -44.57
N THR A 22 40.14 -16.74 -43.26
CA THR A 22 40.40 -17.91 -42.37
C THR A 22 39.92 -17.58 -40.95
N GLN A 23 39.51 -18.58 -40.15
CA GLN A 23 39.20 -18.36 -38.73
C GLN A 23 40.47 -18.42 -37.88
N GLU A 24 40.79 -17.34 -37.17
CA GLU A 24 41.65 -17.39 -35.98
C GLU A 24 40.77 -17.41 -34.71
N ASN A 25 41.15 -18.26 -33.76
CA ASN A 25 40.41 -18.44 -32.51
C ASN A 25 40.74 -17.33 -31.51
N VAL A 26 40.04 -16.20 -31.57
CA VAL A 26 39.90 -15.33 -30.40
C VAL A 26 38.92 -16.00 -29.44
N MET A 27 39.44 -16.63 -28.39
CA MET A 27 38.65 -17.04 -27.23
C MET A 27 38.07 -15.79 -26.57
N LEU A 28 36.82 -15.45 -26.90
CA LEU A 28 36.06 -14.52 -26.08
C LEU A 28 35.79 -15.20 -24.75
N GLU A 29 36.41 -14.69 -23.68
CA GLU A 29 36.04 -15.06 -22.32
C GLU A 29 34.56 -14.71 -22.12
N THR A 30 33.71 -15.73 -22.05
CA THR A 30 32.29 -15.53 -21.82
C THR A 30 32.08 -15.15 -20.36
N THR A 31 31.90 -13.85 -20.12
CA THR A 31 31.45 -13.32 -18.82
C THR A 31 30.29 -14.19 -18.34
N PRO A 32 30.40 -14.87 -17.18
CA PRO A 32 29.46 -15.91 -16.80
C PRO A 32 28.08 -15.30 -16.63
N GLN A 33 27.17 -15.61 -17.57
CA GLN A 33 25.82 -15.08 -17.52
C GLN A 33 25.12 -15.64 -16.28
N VAL A 34 24.86 -14.76 -15.33
CA VAL A 34 24.16 -15.08 -14.08
C VAL A 34 22.75 -15.56 -14.46
N LYS A 35 22.56 -16.88 -14.41
CA LYS A 35 21.31 -17.51 -14.83
C LYS A 35 20.22 -17.19 -13.80
N ASN A 36 19.32 -16.29 -14.17
CA ASN A 36 18.13 -16.01 -13.35
C ASN A 36 17.27 -17.26 -13.19
N GLN A 37 16.67 -17.35 -12.00
CA GLN A 37 15.78 -18.39 -11.54
C GLN A 37 14.38 -17.79 -11.39
N GLU A 38 13.36 -18.54 -11.81
CA GLU A 38 11.97 -18.12 -11.61
C GLU A 38 11.54 -18.36 -10.16
N VAL A 39 10.98 -17.32 -9.54
CA VAL A 39 10.38 -17.36 -8.20
C VAL A 39 8.95 -16.85 -8.28
N ARG A 40 8.00 -17.60 -7.72
CA ARG A 40 6.56 -17.35 -7.79
C ARG A 40 5.97 -17.19 -6.40
N PHE A 41 5.13 -16.18 -6.23
CA PHE A 41 4.45 -15.89 -4.97
C PHE A 41 2.93 -15.87 -5.16
N CYS A 42 2.22 -16.67 -4.37
CA CYS A 42 0.77 -16.72 -4.30
C CYS A 42 0.32 -16.07 -2.98
N PHE A 43 -0.07 -14.80 -3.04
CA PHE A 43 -0.42 -14.00 -1.86
C PHE A 43 -1.85 -14.26 -1.38
N PHE A 44 -2.02 -14.10 -0.07
CA PHE A 44 -3.31 -14.01 0.61
C PHE A 44 -3.15 -13.11 1.85
N GLU A 45 -4.24 -12.52 2.31
CA GLU A 45 -4.26 -11.82 3.61
C GLU A 45 -4.74 -12.81 4.69
N SER A 46 -4.38 -12.59 5.96
CA SER A 46 -4.40 -13.67 6.97
C SER A 46 -4.70 -13.23 8.40
N SER A 47 -5.07 -11.96 8.60
CA SER A 47 -5.04 -11.32 9.92
C SER A 47 -6.15 -10.27 10.17
N ILE A 48 -7.12 -10.70 10.96
CA ILE A 48 -7.57 -9.93 12.12
C ILE A 48 -6.92 -10.56 13.35
N VAL A 49 -5.96 -9.85 13.96
CA VAL A 49 -5.16 -10.39 15.08
C VAL A 49 -6.02 -10.45 16.37
N PRO A 50 -6.20 -11.64 16.98
CA PRO A 50 -6.80 -11.76 18.32
C PRO A 50 -5.94 -11.02 19.36
N ILE A 51 -6.55 -10.41 20.37
CA ILE A 51 -5.79 -9.69 21.40
C ILE A 51 -4.94 -10.69 22.19
N GLY A 52 -3.63 -10.45 22.27
CA GLY A 52 -2.73 -11.20 23.14
C GLY A 52 -2.26 -12.55 22.59
N GLN A 53 -1.81 -12.61 21.32
CA GLN A 53 -0.95 -13.71 20.85
C GLN A 53 0.37 -13.16 20.29
N ASP A 54 1.41 -13.94 20.55
CA ASP A 54 2.85 -13.73 20.42
C ASP A 54 3.38 -13.92 18.99
N GLU A 55 4.40 -13.15 18.60
CA GLU A 55 4.86 -13.08 17.19
C GLU A 55 5.69 -14.29 16.72
N GLU A 56 6.00 -15.24 17.61
CA GLU A 56 7.08 -16.23 17.42
C GLU A 56 6.79 -17.31 16.37
N SER A 57 5.53 -17.48 15.93
CA SER A 57 5.11 -18.52 14.99
C SER A 57 4.93 -18.07 13.52
N ASN A 58 5.48 -16.92 13.12
CA ASN A 58 5.27 -16.35 11.77
C ASN A 58 6.04 -17.05 10.61
N LEU A 59 6.55 -18.27 10.84
CA LEU A 59 7.05 -19.14 9.77
C LEU A 59 5.89 -19.61 8.87
N ALA A 60 5.70 -18.90 7.75
CA ALA A 60 4.88 -19.23 6.57
C ALA A 60 3.86 -20.37 6.77
N ARG A 61 2.66 -20.03 7.32
CA ARG A 61 1.58 -21.00 7.54
C ARG A 61 1.17 -21.67 6.21
N THR A 62 1.62 -22.90 6.02
CA THR A 62 1.34 -23.69 4.82
C THR A 62 -0.16 -23.99 4.72
N ARG A 63 -0.72 -23.76 3.52
CA ARG A 63 -2.16 -23.91 3.24
C ARG A 63 -2.59 -25.37 3.39
N ALA A 64 -3.30 -25.69 4.46
CA ALA A 64 -3.68 -27.07 4.82
C ALA A 64 -5.09 -27.49 4.36
N ASP A 65 -6.03 -26.55 4.23
CA ASP A 65 -7.46 -26.83 3.99
C ASP A 65 -7.92 -26.65 2.53
N GLY A 66 -7.18 -25.86 1.75
CA GLY A 66 -7.50 -25.56 0.35
C GLY A 66 -8.73 -24.66 0.17
N SER A 67 -9.14 -23.88 1.18
CA SER A 67 -10.21 -22.89 1.03
C SER A 67 -9.78 -21.74 0.10
N LYS A 68 -10.62 -21.42 -0.89
CA LYS A 68 -10.21 -20.67 -2.09
C LYS A 68 -10.74 -19.25 -2.13
N GLN A 69 -9.94 -18.32 -1.66
CA GLN A 69 -9.88 -16.98 -2.25
C GLN A 69 -8.42 -16.65 -2.58
N SER A 70 -8.22 -15.81 -3.60
CA SER A 70 -6.97 -15.08 -3.87
C SER A 70 -7.16 -13.60 -3.52
N LEU A 71 -6.09 -12.78 -3.57
CA LEU A 71 -6.26 -11.32 -3.40
C LEU A 71 -7.26 -10.73 -4.41
N LYS A 72 -7.36 -11.32 -5.61
CA LYS A 72 -8.33 -10.96 -6.65
C LYS A 72 -9.78 -11.27 -6.23
N ASP A 73 -10.00 -12.42 -5.59
CA ASP A 73 -11.33 -12.85 -5.14
C ASP A 73 -11.80 -12.10 -3.88
N ALA A 74 -10.86 -11.71 -3.02
CA ALA A 74 -11.12 -10.94 -1.80
C ALA A 74 -11.60 -9.50 -2.09
N LYS A 75 -11.21 -8.91 -3.24
CA LYS A 75 -11.65 -7.59 -3.73
C LYS A 75 -11.45 -6.42 -2.75
N LEU A 76 -10.60 -6.59 -1.74
CA LEU A 76 -10.26 -5.54 -0.77
C LEU A 76 -9.31 -4.50 -1.36
N TYR A 77 -8.25 -4.96 -2.00
CA TYR A 77 -7.11 -4.17 -2.48
C TYR A 77 -7.22 -3.86 -3.99
N THR A 78 -6.48 -2.84 -4.42
CA THR A 78 -6.42 -2.34 -5.81
C THR A 78 -4.99 -2.37 -6.36
N ASP A 79 -4.01 -1.99 -5.55
CA ASP A 79 -2.57 -1.97 -5.87
C ASP A 79 -1.83 -3.09 -5.10
N LEU A 80 -0.85 -3.72 -5.72
CA LEU A 80 0.06 -4.69 -5.13
C LEU A 80 1.48 -4.45 -5.65
N GLN A 81 2.40 -4.04 -4.78
CA GLN A 81 3.84 -3.98 -5.10
C GLN A 81 4.58 -5.11 -4.38
N VAL A 82 5.47 -5.78 -5.11
CA VAL A 82 6.28 -6.91 -4.64
C VAL A 82 7.74 -6.66 -5.00
N CYS A 83 8.61 -6.73 -4.00
CA CYS A 83 10.01 -6.34 -4.06
C CYS A 83 10.88 -7.47 -3.49
N LEU A 84 11.87 -7.93 -4.26
CA LEU A 84 12.95 -8.79 -3.78
C LEU A 84 14.22 -7.97 -3.62
N ILE A 85 14.51 -7.56 -2.38
CA ILE A 85 15.65 -6.74 -2.02
C ILE A 85 16.83 -7.67 -1.73
N PRO A 86 17.98 -7.56 -2.43
CA PRO A 86 19.17 -8.37 -2.14
C PRO A 86 19.59 -8.23 -0.68
N LYS A 87 19.95 -9.34 -0.01
CA LYS A 87 20.33 -9.29 1.40
C LYS A 87 21.60 -8.46 1.59
N GLY A 88 21.50 -7.42 2.41
CA GLY A 88 22.55 -6.40 2.59
C GLY A 88 22.29 -5.10 1.84
N ASP A 89 21.31 -5.03 0.93
CA ASP A 89 20.77 -3.75 0.46
C ASP A 89 19.70 -3.25 1.43
N GLU A 90 19.88 -2.01 1.88
CA GLU A 90 19.01 -1.29 2.79
C GLU A 90 18.37 -0.05 2.13
N THR A 91 18.79 0.24 0.89
CA THR A 91 18.63 1.52 0.20
C THR A 91 17.66 1.45 -0.98
N THR A 92 17.46 0.28 -1.59
CA THR A 92 16.59 0.11 -2.77
C THR A 92 15.48 -0.92 -2.55
N ALA A 93 14.52 -0.91 -3.48
CA ALA A 93 13.42 -1.88 -3.58
C ALA A 93 13.83 -3.16 -4.33
N GLY A 94 15.08 -3.26 -4.80
CA GLY A 94 15.58 -4.41 -5.56
C GLY A 94 14.72 -4.75 -6.78
N TYR A 95 14.51 -6.04 -7.02
CA TYR A 95 13.68 -6.52 -8.12
C TYR A 95 12.20 -6.32 -7.82
N THR A 96 11.56 -5.37 -8.50
CA THR A 96 10.17 -4.96 -8.26
C THR A 96 9.22 -5.43 -9.36
N VAL A 97 8.04 -5.91 -8.96
CA VAL A 97 6.85 -6.09 -9.80
C VAL A 97 5.66 -5.38 -9.15
N ARG A 98 4.83 -4.71 -9.94
CA ARG A 98 3.51 -4.20 -9.52
C ARG A 98 2.41 -4.98 -10.24
N GLN A 99 1.27 -5.16 -9.57
CA GLN A 99 0.02 -5.67 -10.13
C GLN A 99 -1.15 -4.78 -9.71
N GLU A 100 -2.17 -4.73 -10.53
CA GLU A 100 -3.40 -3.94 -10.32
C GLU A 100 -4.60 -4.91 -10.29
N ASN A 101 -5.69 -4.58 -9.58
CA ASN A 101 -6.75 -5.58 -9.34
C ASN A 101 -7.60 -5.98 -10.57
N TRP A 102 -7.40 -5.33 -11.71
CA TRP A 102 -7.88 -5.78 -13.01
C TRP A 102 -6.98 -6.85 -13.66
N ASP A 103 -5.75 -7.03 -13.20
CA ASP A 103 -4.85 -8.07 -13.69
C ASP A 103 -5.44 -9.45 -13.47
N ASP A 104 -5.40 -10.27 -14.51
CA ASP A 104 -6.03 -11.59 -14.43
C ASP A 104 -5.39 -12.51 -13.38
N LYS A 105 -4.14 -12.19 -13.01
CA LYS A 105 -3.30 -12.88 -12.03
C LYS A 105 -3.08 -12.10 -10.72
N PHE A 106 -3.84 -11.05 -10.42
CA PHE A 106 -3.64 -10.23 -9.21
C PHE A 106 -3.45 -11.07 -7.93
N GLY A 107 -2.33 -10.87 -7.23
CA GLY A 107 -1.91 -11.68 -6.08
C GLY A 107 -1.10 -12.95 -6.44
N ASN A 108 -0.80 -13.17 -7.71
CA ASN A 108 0.05 -14.26 -8.20
C ASN A 108 1.18 -13.66 -9.05
N VAL A 109 2.33 -13.45 -8.42
CA VAL A 109 3.49 -12.76 -9.00
C VAL A 109 4.56 -13.77 -9.39
N SER A 110 5.31 -13.48 -10.46
CA SER A 110 6.53 -14.19 -10.83
C SER A 110 7.65 -13.18 -11.07
N LEU A 111 8.85 -13.46 -10.55
CA LEU A 111 10.08 -12.70 -10.81
C LEU A 111 11.17 -13.63 -11.35
N GLN A 112 12.08 -13.06 -12.13
CA GLN A 112 13.30 -13.72 -12.63
C GLN A 112 14.50 -13.04 -11.97
N VAL A 113 15.13 -13.69 -10.99
CA VAL A 113 16.23 -13.11 -10.20
C VAL A 113 17.41 -14.08 -10.08
N PRO A 114 18.64 -13.61 -9.86
CA PRO A 114 19.78 -14.47 -9.56
C PRO A 114 19.55 -15.40 -8.36
N ALA A 115 20.28 -16.51 -8.30
CA ALA A 115 20.41 -17.28 -7.07
C ALA A 115 21.11 -16.45 -5.98
N GLY A 116 20.61 -16.47 -4.75
CA GLY A 116 21.06 -15.62 -3.66
C GLY A 116 20.07 -15.55 -2.49
N GLU A 117 20.40 -14.74 -1.48
CA GLU A 117 19.48 -14.42 -0.37
C GLU A 117 18.86 -13.04 -0.57
N TYR A 118 17.57 -12.93 -0.28
CA TYR A 118 16.77 -11.72 -0.49
C TYR A 118 15.81 -11.52 0.69
N THR A 119 15.48 -10.28 1.01
CA THR A 119 14.29 -9.96 1.80
C THR A 119 13.14 -9.67 0.82
N LEU A 120 12.09 -10.50 0.87
CA LEU A 120 10.82 -10.22 0.21
C LEU A 120 10.07 -9.16 1.01
N VAL A 121 9.70 -8.07 0.35
CA VAL A 121 8.70 -7.11 0.83
C VAL A 121 7.55 -7.11 -0.16
N ALA A 122 6.34 -7.43 0.30
CA ALA A 122 5.14 -7.31 -0.52
C ALA A 122 4.07 -6.50 0.22
N VAL A 123 3.39 -5.62 -0.50
CA VAL A 123 2.37 -4.73 0.06
C VAL A 123 1.18 -4.67 -0.87
N ALA A 124 -0.01 -4.96 -0.35
CA ALA A 124 -1.28 -4.77 -1.05
C ALA A 124 -2.06 -3.61 -0.39
N ALA A 125 -2.61 -2.71 -1.19
CA ALA A 125 -3.28 -1.50 -0.71
C ALA A 125 -4.53 -1.12 -1.52
N LYS A 126 -5.44 -0.34 -0.91
CA LYS A 126 -6.67 0.15 -1.52
C LYS A 126 -6.55 1.62 -1.97
N THR A 127 -5.69 1.87 -2.95
CA THR A 127 -5.50 3.18 -3.59
C THR A 127 -6.57 3.47 -4.65
N ASP A 128 -6.72 4.75 -5.03
CA ASP A 128 -7.54 5.13 -6.18
C ASP A 128 -6.71 5.10 -7.47
N LEU A 129 -6.76 3.96 -8.18
CA LEU A 129 -5.92 3.75 -9.35
C LEU A 129 -6.19 4.75 -10.48
N GLN A 130 -7.40 5.34 -10.54
CA GLN A 130 -7.82 6.28 -11.59
C GLN A 130 -7.21 7.68 -11.42
N GLN A 131 -6.73 8.02 -10.22
CA GLN A 131 -6.05 9.28 -9.91
C GLN A 131 -4.52 9.12 -9.90
N GLU A 132 -4.01 8.04 -10.52
CA GLU A 132 -2.61 7.59 -10.46
C GLU A 132 -2.06 7.40 -9.03
N GLU A 133 -2.93 7.33 -8.01
CA GLU A 133 -2.50 7.01 -6.65
C GLU A 133 -2.00 5.56 -6.60
N ARG A 134 -0.74 5.40 -6.21
CA ARG A 134 -0.08 4.12 -5.98
C ARG A 134 0.60 4.13 -4.60
N ILE A 135 0.92 2.94 -4.12
CA ILE A 135 1.92 2.76 -3.06
C ILE A 135 3.31 2.67 -3.69
N GLU A 136 4.33 3.10 -2.96
CA GLU A 136 5.72 2.97 -3.37
C GLU A 136 6.55 2.37 -2.23
N VAL A 137 6.96 1.11 -2.37
CA VAL A 137 8.04 0.53 -1.57
C VAL A 137 9.37 1.04 -2.11
N LYS A 138 10.18 1.68 -1.27
CA LYS A 138 11.49 2.24 -1.61
C LYS A 138 12.65 1.40 -1.08
N SER A 139 12.49 0.82 0.12
CA SER A 139 13.39 -0.21 0.65
C SER A 139 12.69 -0.99 1.78
N ARG A 140 13.43 -1.91 2.43
CA ARG A 140 12.96 -2.64 3.62
C ARG A 140 12.57 -1.74 4.81
N TYR A 141 12.94 -0.47 4.77
CA TYR A 141 12.69 0.51 5.84
C TYR A 141 11.74 1.65 5.44
N GLU A 142 11.30 1.73 4.18
CA GLU A 142 10.39 2.79 3.73
C GLU A 142 9.42 2.32 2.64
N MET A 143 8.14 2.57 2.89
CA MET A 143 7.07 2.60 1.90
C MET A 143 6.25 3.89 2.10
N THR A 144 5.84 4.53 1.00
CA THR A 144 4.99 5.72 1.01
C THR A 144 3.70 5.53 0.21
N PHE A 145 2.62 6.15 0.69
CA PHE A 145 1.38 6.33 -0.08
C PHE A 145 1.46 7.61 -0.93
N ALA A 146 0.93 7.57 -2.16
CA ALA A 146 0.65 8.78 -2.93
C ALA A 146 -0.12 9.82 -2.09
N ASN A 147 0.21 11.10 -2.29
CA ASN A 147 -0.38 12.24 -1.56
C ASN A 147 -0.27 12.17 -0.02
N ASN A 148 0.57 11.28 0.53
CA ASN A 148 0.62 10.92 1.96
C ASN A 148 -0.74 10.41 2.52
N ILE A 149 -1.62 9.90 1.65
CA ILE A 149 -2.94 9.41 2.05
C ILE A 149 -2.85 7.92 2.39
N VAL A 150 -2.70 7.61 3.68
CA VAL A 150 -2.81 6.23 4.16
C VAL A 150 -4.17 5.65 3.77
N ARG A 151 -4.15 4.49 3.13
CA ARG A 151 -5.34 3.70 2.74
C ARG A 151 -5.36 2.38 3.51
N ASP A 152 -6.40 1.57 3.29
CA ASP A 152 -6.39 0.19 3.75
C ASP A 152 -5.21 -0.58 3.11
N MET A 153 -4.43 -1.31 3.90
CA MET A 153 -3.27 -2.08 3.44
C MET A 153 -2.97 -3.32 4.30
N ALA A 154 -2.35 -4.31 3.66
CA ALA A 154 -1.67 -5.42 4.31
C ALA A 154 -0.29 -5.64 3.65
N TYR A 155 0.66 -6.17 4.41
CA TYR A 155 2.05 -6.34 3.98
C TYR A 155 2.65 -7.65 4.47
N THR A 156 3.83 -8.00 3.95
CA THR A 156 4.72 -9.00 4.53
C THR A 156 6.17 -8.53 4.42
N LEU A 157 7.00 -9.01 5.34
CA LEU A 157 8.45 -9.00 5.22
C LEU A 157 8.97 -10.38 5.65
N GLN A 158 9.70 -11.06 4.77
CA GLN A 158 10.31 -12.36 5.06
C GLN A 158 11.62 -12.52 4.27
N ASP A 159 12.66 -13.07 4.90
CA ASP A 159 13.86 -13.50 4.18
C ASP A 159 13.55 -14.77 3.37
N ILE A 160 14.08 -14.82 2.14
CA ILE A 160 13.98 -15.96 1.22
C ILE A 160 15.35 -16.29 0.63
N LYS A 161 15.55 -17.56 0.30
CA LYS A 161 16.70 -18.05 -0.45
C LYS A 161 16.24 -18.50 -1.84
N VAL A 162 16.89 -18.00 -2.88
CA VAL A 162 16.69 -18.42 -4.27
C VAL A 162 17.83 -19.34 -4.65
N GLU A 163 17.54 -20.61 -4.88
CA GLU A 163 18.54 -21.62 -5.22
C GLU A 163 18.63 -21.83 -6.74
N SER A 164 19.83 -22.11 -7.25
CA SER A 164 20.08 -22.32 -8.68
C SER A 164 19.44 -23.62 -9.17
N GLY A 165 18.50 -23.54 -10.12
CA GLY A 165 17.83 -24.75 -10.63
C GLY A 165 17.22 -24.64 -12.03
N SER A 166 16.16 -25.42 -12.21
CA SER A 166 15.35 -25.52 -13.44
C SER A 166 13.83 -25.55 -13.19
N LYS A 167 13.40 -25.60 -11.92
CA LYS A 167 12.00 -25.57 -11.50
C LYS A 167 11.72 -24.25 -10.80
N ALA A 168 10.58 -23.62 -11.06
CA ALA A 168 10.19 -22.37 -10.40
C ALA A 168 9.92 -22.59 -8.90
N VAL A 169 10.56 -21.81 -8.03
CA VAL A 169 10.31 -21.85 -6.58
C VAL A 169 8.96 -21.18 -6.33
N THR A 170 7.95 -21.93 -5.89
CA THR A 170 6.59 -21.39 -5.66
C THR A 170 6.29 -21.36 -4.16
N GLN A 171 5.98 -20.17 -3.63
CA GLN A 171 5.66 -19.96 -2.21
C GLN A 171 4.24 -19.37 -2.06
N ASN A 172 3.50 -19.87 -1.06
CA ASN A 172 2.26 -19.22 -0.61
C ASN A 172 2.64 -18.24 0.50
N VAL A 173 2.24 -16.98 0.38
CA VAL A 173 2.69 -15.91 1.29
C VAL A 173 1.51 -15.18 1.91
N SER A 174 1.48 -15.17 3.24
CA SER A 174 0.54 -14.44 4.08
C SER A 174 0.94 -12.97 4.21
N LEU A 175 0.00 -12.07 3.98
CA LEU A 175 0.08 -10.65 4.34
C LEU A 175 -0.62 -10.42 5.70
N LYS A 176 -0.08 -9.51 6.52
CA LYS A 176 -0.69 -9.00 7.75
C LYS A 176 -1.11 -7.53 7.63
N ARG A 177 -2.21 -7.12 8.27
CA ARG A 177 -2.67 -5.71 8.31
C ARG A 177 -1.63 -4.80 8.98
N ALA A 178 -1.40 -3.61 8.43
CA ALA A 178 -0.44 -2.62 8.98
C ALA A 178 -1.07 -1.30 9.45
N VAL A 179 -2.37 -1.12 9.23
CA VAL A 179 -3.09 0.13 9.50
C VAL A 179 -4.15 -0.06 10.57
N SER A 180 -4.39 1.00 11.33
CA SER A 180 -5.63 1.16 12.10
C SER A 180 -6.63 1.98 11.28
N CYS A 181 -7.92 1.75 11.52
CA CYS A 181 -9.02 2.42 10.84
C CYS A 181 -9.78 3.30 11.84
N PHE A 182 -9.91 4.60 11.53
CA PHE A 182 -10.75 5.51 12.30
C PHE A 182 -12.02 5.84 11.52
N ARG A 183 -13.18 5.69 12.16
CA ARG A 183 -14.50 5.97 11.57
C ARG A 183 -15.26 6.99 12.41
N LEU A 184 -15.64 8.10 11.78
CA LEU A 184 -16.43 9.16 12.39
C LEU A 184 -17.83 9.12 11.79
N GLU A 185 -18.83 8.74 12.58
CA GLU A 185 -20.24 8.74 12.21
C GLU A 185 -20.96 9.89 12.92
N ALA A 186 -21.25 10.95 12.17
CA ALA A 186 -22.19 11.97 12.61
C ALA A 186 -23.60 11.34 12.70
N THR A 187 -24.36 11.72 13.73
CA THR A 187 -25.79 11.38 13.86
C THR A 187 -26.70 12.61 13.84
N ASP A 188 -26.17 13.80 13.52
CA ASP A 188 -26.89 15.06 13.45
C ASP A 188 -26.73 15.77 12.08
N PRO A 189 -27.72 16.57 11.64
CA PRO A 189 -27.64 17.27 10.37
C PRO A 189 -26.48 18.28 10.34
N MET A 190 -25.65 18.21 9.31
CA MET A 190 -24.56 19.15 9.11
C MET A 190 -25.09 20.56 8.77
N PRO A 191 -24.57 21.64 9.38
CA PRO A 191 -25.03 23.00 9.11
C PRO A 191 -24.92 23.37 7.63
N LEU A 192 -25.94 24.06 7.09
CA LEU A 192 -25.97 24.55 5.70
C LEU A 192 -24.81 25.51 5.34
N THR A 193 -24.12 26.05 6.34
CA THR A 193 -22.90 26.85 6.20
C THR A 193 -21.63 26.02 5.99
N THR A 194 -21.62 24.74 6.34
CA THR A 194 -20.43 23.87 6.26
C THR A 194 -20.24 23.36 4.83
N LYS A 195 -19.15 23.74 4.17
CA LYS A 195 -18.83 23.32 2.78
C LYS A 195 -17.69 22.30 2.71
N THR A 196 -16.78 22.33 3.68
CA THR A 196 -15.69 21.36 3.81
C THR A 196 -15.68 20.80 5.22
N GLN A 197 -15.60 19.47 5.34
CA GLN A 197 -15.20 18.82 6.58
C GLN A 197 -13.70 18.59 6.54
N GLU A 198 -13.00 18.91 7.63
CA GLU A 198 -11.61 18.55 7.84
C GLU A 198 -11.50 17.62 9.06
N ILE A 199 -10.68 16.57 8.96
CA ILE A 199 -10.35 15.67 10.07
C ILE A 199 -8.84 15.55 10.12
N THR A 200 -8.27 15.79 11.30
CA THR A 200 -6.85 15.70 11.59
C THR A 200 -6.62 14.67 12.68
N ILE A 201 -5.66 13.77 12.49
CA ILE A 201 -5.21 12.74 13.44
C ILE A 201 -3.73 13.02 13.76
N SER A 202 -3.36 12.94 15.05
CA SER A 202 -1.99 13.12 15.54
C SER A 202 -1.78 12.30 16.83
N GLY A 203 -0.54 12.18 17.31
CA GLY A 203 -0.15 11.28 18.42
C GLY A 203 0.88 10.25 17.93
N SER A 204 0.84 9.02 18.42
CA SER A 204 1.69 7.90 17.96
C SER A 204 1.24 7.32 16.61
N CYS A 205 1.21 8.15 15.58
CA CYS A 205 0.81 7.78 14.22
C CYS A 205 1.58 8.53 13.12
N GLY A 206 1.53 8.05 11.87
CA GLY A 206 2.16 8.72 10.73
C GLY A 206 1.71 8.22 9.35
N THR A 207 2.35 8.77 8.29
CA THR A 207 1.99 8.53 6.88
C THR A 207 2.97 7.66 6.09
N VAL A 208 4.19 7.50 6.60
CA VAL A 208 5.27 6.70 6.01
C VAL A 208 5.38 5.37 6.76
N PHE A 209 5.43 4.25 6.05
CA PHE A 209 5.50 2.90 6.61
C PHE A 209 6.94 2.38 6.66
N ASN A 210 7.30 1.64 7.71
CA ASN A 210 8.57 0.91 7.81
C ASN A 210 8.29 -0.61 7.80
N PRO A 211 8.50 -1.31 6.66
CA PRO A 211 8.24 -2.74 6.55
C PRO A 211 9.02 -3.63 7.54
N SER A 212 10.21 -3.21 7.99
CA SER A 212 11.02 -3.97 8.95
C SER A 212 10.57 -3.84 10.40
N THR A 213 9.67 -2.90 10.72
CA THR A 213 9.07 -2.79 12.07
C THR A 213 7.57 -3.06 12.08
N GLY A 214 6.87 -2.85 10.96
CA GLY A 214 5.40 -2.92 10.91
C GLY A 214 4.70 -1.64 11.40
N PHE A 215 5.45 -0.56 11.65
CA PHE A 215 4.95 0.69 12.23
C PHE A 215 5.15 1.89 11.29
N CYS A 216 4.66 3.07 11.68
CA CYS A 216 5.03 4.31 11.01
C CYS A 216 6.53 4.59 11.19
N LYS A 217 7.23 4.96 10.11
CA LYS A 217 8.66 5.28 10.12
C LYS A 217 8.98 6.50 11.00
N GLU A 218 8.07 7.45 11.02
CA GLU A 218 8.12 8.69 11.81
C GLU A 218 6.70 9.10 12.23
N LYS A 219 6.58 9.86 13.32
CA LYS A 219 5.28 10.41 13.76
C LYS A 219 4.94 11.63 12.90
N ALA A 220 3.76 11.63 12.28
CA ALA A 220 3.29 12.69 11.40
C ALA A 220 1.79 12.94 11.54
N THR A 221 1.39 14.21 11.49
CA THR A 221 -0.02 14.64 11.55
C THR A 221 -0.73 14.38 10.23
N ILE A 222 -1.83 13.62 10.27
CA ILE A 222 -2.62 13.22 9.11
C ILE A 222 -3.85 14.12 9.00
N THR A 223 -3.87 15.05 8.06
CA THR A 223 -5.07 15.86 7.75
C THR A 223 -5.74 15.40 6.44
N ARG A 224 -7.06 15.16 6.51
CA ARG A 224 -7.92 14.87 5.37
C ARG A 224 -9.07 15.87 5.32
N SER A 225 -9.39 16.37 4.12
CA SER A 225 -10.47 17.34 3.91
C SER A 225 -11.41 16.84 2.80
N TRP A 226 -12.71 16.97 2.99
CA TRP A 226 -13.76 16.63 2.03
C TRP A 226 -14.62 17.86 1.76
N THR A 227 -14.69 18.29 0.50
CA THR A 227 -15.62 19.34 0.06
C THR A 227 -16.91 18.72 -0.45
N PHE A 228 -18.05 19.32 -0.11
CA PHE A 228 -19.37 18.81 -0.46
C PHE A 228 -20.41 19.94 -0.55
N ASN A 229 -21.54 19.64 -1.18
CA ASN A 229 -22.73 20.50 -1.11
C ASN A 229 -23.54 20.15 0.15
N PRO A 230 -23.61 21.00 1.19
CA PRO A 230 -24.30 20.68 2.44
C PRO A 230 -25.77 20.31 2.28
N LYS A 231 -26.44 20.78 1.21
CA LYS A 231 -27.84 20.42 0.93
C LYS A 231 -28.03 18.91 0.68
N LYS A 232 -26.98 18.21 0.20
CA LYS A 232 -26.99 16.73 0.04
C LYS A 232 -26.85 15.98 1.38
N TYR A 233 -26.32 16.65 2.40
CA TYR A 233 -25.94 16.08 3.70
C TYR A 233 -26.74 16.68 4.88
N GLN A 234 -27.98 17.10 4.62
CA GLN A 234 -28.97 17.46 5.65
C GLN A 234 -29.62 16.22 6.31
N LYS A 235 -29.17 15.01 5.98
CA LYS A 235 -29.57 13.77 6.65
C LYS A 235 -28.63 13.52 7.83
N PRO A 236 -29.12 12.96 8.96
CA PRO A 236 -28.35 12.84 10.19
C PRO A 236 -27.10 11.96 10.08
N TYR A 237 -27.09 10.96 9.17
CA TYR A 237 -25.97 10.03 9.04
C TYR A 237 -24.95 10.49 8.00
N ILE A 238 -23.79 10.95 8.46
CA ILE A 238 -22.62 11.26 7.64
C ILE A 238 -21.44 10.46 8.17
N ILE A 239 -20.73 9.75 7.29
CA ILE A 239 -19.67 8.81 7.68
C ILE A 239 -18.36 9.22 7.00
N PHE A 240 -17.33 9.43 7.80
CA PHE A 240 -15.95 9.57 7.35
C PHE A 240 -15.15 8.34 7.78
N THR A 241 -14.20 7.91 6.95
CA THR A 241 -13.31 6.79 7.25
C THR A 241 -11.90 7.15 6.84
N LEU A 242 -10.98 7.05 7.80
CA LEU A 242 -9.56 7.34 7.65
C LEU A 242 -8.78 6.07 8.01
N TYR A 243 -7.61 5.91 7.42
CA TYR A 243 -6.63 4.91 7.84
C TYR A 243 -5.39 5.63 8.34
N THR A 244 -4.63 4.97 9.21
CA THR A 244 -3.41 5.51 9.80
C THR A 244 -2.43 4.39 10.11
N LEU A 245 -1.14 4.69 9.98
CA LEU A 245 -0.07 3.83 10.47
C LEU A 245 0.20 4.25 11.93
N LEU A 246 0.40 3.28 12.82
CA LEU A 246 0.66 3.51 14.25
C LEU A 246 2.14 3.31 14.56
N ALA A 247 2.64 3.93 15.63
CA ALA A 247 4.03 3.77 16.08
C ALA A 247 4.27 2.48 16.91
N ASP A 248 3.19 1.82 17.33
CA ASP A 248 3.16 0.52 18.01
C ASP A 248 1.84 -0.20 17.63
N ASN A 249 1.66 -1.45 18.03
CA ASN A 249 0.47 -2.26 17.76
C ASN A 249 -0.81 -1.70 18.39
N ASP A 250 -0.69 -1.07 19.55
CA ASP A 250 -1.77 -0.53 20.38
C ASP A 250 -1.32 0.82 20.95
N VAL A 251 -2.07 1.89 20.68
CA VAL A 251 -1.73 3.25 21.13
C VAL A 251 -2.96 4.00 21.63
N THR A 252 -2.79 4.75 22.72
CA THR A 252 -3.86 5.50 23.41
C THR A 252 -3.61 7.00 23.48
N ASP A 253 -2.56 7.51 22.83
CA ASP A 253 -2.18 8.94 22.82
C ASP A 253 -2.68 9.71 21.57
N ILE A 254 -3.67 9.14 20.86
CA ILE A 254 -4.13 9.72 19.60
C ILE A 254 -5.10 10.87 19.85
N HIS A 255 -4.80 12.02 19.26
CA HIS A 255 -5.63 13.21 19.27
C HIS A 255 -6.29 13.38 17.89
N ILE A 256 -7.61 13.53 17.87
CA ILE A 256 -8.40 13.71 16.64
C ILE A 256 -9.16 15.04 16.72
N THR A 257 -8.91 15.93 15.76
CA THR A 257 -9.65 17.19 15.58
C THR A 257 -10.53 17.08 14.35
N THR A 258 -11.82 17.37 14.49
CA THR A 258 -12.77 17.43 13.37
C THR A 258 -13.35 18.84 13.27
N ALA A 259 -13.17 19.50 12.12
CA ALA A 259 -13.52 20.91 11.91
C ALA A 259 -14.33 21.12 10.61
N GLY A 260 -15.58 21.56 10.75
CA GLY A 260 -16.43 21.96 9.63
C GLY A 260 -16.17 23.42 9.26
N LYS A 261 -15.90 23.71 7.97
CA LYS A 261 -15.47 25.03 7.47
C LYS A 261 -16.50 25.71 6.55
N ASP A 262 -16.54 27.04 6.57
CA ASP A 262 -17.54 27.89 5.88
C ASP A 262 -17.34 28.04 4.37
N LYS A 263 -16.11 27.81 3.91
CA LYS A 263 -15.67 27.85 2.51
C LYS A 263 -15.13 26.49 2.10
N GLU A 264 -14.96 26.34 0.78
CA GLU A 264 -14.37 25.15 0.19
C GLU A 264 -12.84 25.21 0.34
N GLY A 265 -12.23 24.09 0.71
CA GLY A 265 -10.77 23.99 0.88
C GLY A 265 -10.26 24.41 2.26
N LYS A 266 -8.94 24.59 2.38
CA LYS A 266 -8.26 24.71 3.69
C LYS A 266 -8.46 26.06 4.39
N GLU A 267 -8.72 27.13 3.64
CA GLU A 267 -8.82 28.52 4.13
C GLU A 267 -10.18 28.90 4.73
N GLY A 268 -11.16 28.00 4.72
CA GLY A 268 -12.45 28.26 5.35
C GLY A 268 -12.35 28.41 6.87
N LYS A 269 -13.07 29.38 7.43
CA LYS A 269 -13.19 29.57 8.87
C LYS A 269 -13.99 28.40 9.46
N ALA A 270 -13.54 27.88 10.60
CA ALA A 270 -14.29 26.86 11.33
C ALA A 270 -15.67 27.40 11.78
N VAL A 271 -16.72 26.73 11.33
CA VAL A 271 -18.12 26.85 11.79
C VAL A 271 -18.30 26.07 13.10
N LYS A 272 -17.66 24.90 13.18
CA LYS A 272 -17.60 24.03 14.35
C LYS A 272 -16.24 23.34 14.38
N THR A 273 -15.65 23.23 15.55
CA THR A 273 -14.53 22.32 15.83
C THR A 273 -14.91 21.44 17.01
N VAL A 274 -14.56 20.16 16.91
CA VAL A 274 -14.69 19.15 17.96
C VAL A 274 -13.34 18.45 18.08
N ASN A 275 -12.85 18.32 19.31
CA ASN A 275 -11.60 17.64 19.63
C ASN A 275 -11.89 16.36 20.40
N PHE A 276 -11.01 15.39 20.23
CA PHE A 276 -11.07 14.09 20.86
C PHE A 276 -9.65 13.73 21.30
N ASP A 277 -9.46 13.51 22.60
CA ASP A 277 -8.16 13.24 23.21
C ASP A 277 -8.09 11.81 23.74
N ASN A 278 -6.88 11.22 23.73
CA ASN A 278 -6.60 9.87 24.18
C ASN A 278 -7.41 8.77 23.47
N VAL A 279 -7.58 8.90 22.14
CA VAL A 279 -8.31 7.92 21.33
C VAL A 279 -7.50 6.62 21.23
N HIS A 280 -8.13 5.50 21.56
CA HIS A 280 -7.51 4.18 21.44
C HIS A 280 -7.55 3.68 20.00
N LEU A 281 -6.39 3.48 19.38
CA LEU A 281 -6.24 2.87 18.06
C LEU A 281 -5.35 1.62 18.14
N VAL A 282 -5.73 0.58 17.38
CA VAL A 282 -5.02 -0.72 17.33
C VAL A 282 -4.84 -1.15 15.88
N ILE A 283 -3.68 -1.71 15.53
CA ILE A 283 -3.38 -2.19 14.17
C ILE A 283 -4.37 -3.31 13.78
N GLY A 284 -4.88 -3.25 12.54
CA GLY A 284 -5.87 -4.19 12.01
C GLY A 284 -7.30 -3.99 12.54
N LYS A 285 -7.56 -2.96 13.36
CA LYS A 285 -8.87 -2.74 14.00
C LYS A 285 -9.49 -1.40 13.62
N LYS A 286 -10.81 -1.28 13.86
CA LYS A 286 -11.61 -0.11 13.50
C LYS A 286 -12.20 0.56 14.75
N THR A 287 -11.63 1.67 15.18
CA THR A 287 -12.20 2.51 16.24
C THR A 287 -13.25 3.43 15.64
N THR A 288 -14.45 3.47 16.23
CA THR A 288 -15.62 4.19 15.69
C THR A 288 -16.21 5.14 16.72
N TYR A 289 -16.38 6.42 16.36
CA TYR A 289 -17.27 7.34 17.07
C TYR A 289 -18.62 7.38 16.35
N THR A 290 -19.71 7.30 17.10
CA THR A 290 -21.07 7.46 16.58
C THR A 290 -21.83 8.42 17.49
N GLY A 291 -22.12 9.62 17.00
CA GLY A 291 -22.86 10.64 17.75
C GLY A 291 -22.91 12.00 17.05
N PRO A 292 -23.55 13.02 17.65
CA PRO A 292 -23.58 14.37 17.10
C PRO A 292 -22.18 14.99 16.98
N LEU A 293 -21.98 15.84 15.97
CA LEU A 293 -20.76 16.64 15.78
C LEU A 293 -21.03 18.15 15.87
N TYR A 294 -22.20 18.60 15.44
CA TYR A 294 -22.48 20.02 15.22
C TYR A 294 -23.36 20.62 16.32
N THR A 295 -24.37 19.88 16.75
CA THR A 295 -25.46 20.31 17.65
C THR A 295 -25.10 20.28 19.14
N TYR A 296 -24.02 19.59 19.55
CA TYR A 296 -23.65 19.49 20.98
C TYR A 296 -23.15 20.81 21.61
N PRO A 297 -23.59 21.15 22.84
CA PRO A 297 -23.01 22.21 23.66
C PRO A 297 -21.77 21.70 24.44
N THR A 298 -20.61 21.80 23.80
CA THR A 298 -19.23 21.82 24.35
C THR A 298 -18.69 20.67 25.23
N ASN A 299 -19.48 19.96 26.04
CA ASN A 299 -18.99 18.99 27.03
C ASN A 299 -19.64 17.60 26.88
N ASN A 300 -18.96 16.57 27.40
CA ASN A 300 -19.36 15.16 27.47
C ASN A 300 -19.47 14.42 26.12
N MET A 301 -18.33 14.21 25.46
CA MET A 301 -18.21 13.29 24.32
C MET A 301 -17.41 12.04 24.75
N SER A 302 -17.92 10.85 24.44
CA SER A 302 -17.30 9.57 24.79
C SER A 302 -17.20 8.67 23.57
N PHE A 303 -16.09 7.94 23.45
CA PHE A 303 -15.96 6.86 22.46
C PHE A 303 -16.55 5.56 22.99
N THR A 304 -17.23 4.82 22.12
CA THR A 304 -17.43 3.39 22.30
C THR A 304 -16.35 2.67 21.51
N VAL A 305 -15.49 1.89 22.15
CA VAL A 305 -14.60 0.95 21.45
C VAL A 305 -15.44 -0.24 20.97
N ASN A 306 -16.28 0.02 19.98
CA ASN A 306 -17.01 -0.99 19.24
C ASN A 306 -15.98 -1.86 18.50
N GLN A 307 -15.76 -3.09 18.96
CA GLN A 307 -15.34 -4.14 18.02
C GLN A 307 -16.50 -4.34 17.05
N PRO A 308 -16.32 -3.89 15.80
CA PRO A 308 -16.06 -4.87 14.77
C PRO A 308 -14.84 -4.49 13.94
N GLU A 309 -13.95 -5.45 13.74
CA GLU A 309 -13.30 -5.80 12.47
C GLU A 309 -13.27 -4.71 11.36
N ILE A 310 -12.06 -4.32 10.91
CA ILE A 310 -11.93 -3.86 9.52
C ILE A 310 -12.32 -5.07 8.66
N PRO A 311 -13.18 -4.95 7.62
CA PRO A 311 -13.76 -6.11 6.96
C PRO A 311 -12.73 -7.19 6.62
N ALA A 312 -12.94 -8.37 7.22
CA ALA A 312 -12.13 -9.56 7.04
C ALA A 312 -11.91 -9.83 5.55
N SER A 313 -10.71 -10.28 5.21
CA SER A 313 -10.38 -10.67 3.83
C SER A 313 -11.07 -11.97 3.39
N GLY A 314 -11.67 -12.69 4.36
CA GLY A 314 -12.37 -13.96 4.19
C GLY A 314 -11.61 -15.17 4.74
N TYR A 315 -10.31 -14.99 5.01
CA TYR A 315 -9.35 -16.05 5.34
C TYR A 315 -9.19 -16.30 6.85
N ASP A 316 -9.69 -15.40 7.68
CA ASP A 316 -9.50 -15.41 9.15
C ASP A 316 -10.21 -16.58 9.86
N LYS A 317 -10.98 -17.38 9.12
CA LYS A 317 -11.66 -18.58 9.62
C LYS A 317 -10.65 -19.71 9.86
N LYS A 318 -10.14 -19.79 11.09
CA LYS A 318 -9.70 -21.07 11.67
C LYS A 318 -10.89 -22.04 11.69
N PHE A 319 -10.70 -23.22 11.13
CA PHE A 319 -11.47 -24.43 11.41
C PHE A 319 -10.52 -25.43 12.09
#